data_AF-A0AAW8EW90-F1
#
_entry.id   AF-A0AAW8EW90-F1
#
_cell.length_a   1.000
_cell.length_b   1.000
_cell.length_c   1.000
_cell.angle_alpha   90.00
_cell.angle_beta   90.00
_cell.angle_gamma   90.00
#
_symmetry.space_group_name_H-M   'P 1'
#
loop_
_entity.id
_entity.type
_entity.pdbx_description
1 polymer ?
#
loop_
_entity_poly.entity_id
_entity_poly.type
_entity_poly.pdbx_seq_one_letter_code
_entity_poly.pdbx_strand_id
1 'polypeptide(L)'
;MPQHPLSTPPPVLGPVVDGQTRCVHYRTELDIVAIRFACCGDYYPCHLCHAEVAGHDSSPWPIEARSARAVLCGVCGDELSIAEYLEVTACPSCASSFNPGCALHAHLYFEVEPSSREGALPVVTTVSAARSPTAPSSST
;
A
#
# COMPACT_ATOMS: atom_id res chain seq x y z
N MET A 1 21.89 15.64 -21.12
CA MET A 1 20.62 15.66 -20.37
C MET A 1 19.55 15.15 -21.33
N PRO A 2 19.07 13.90 -21.23
CA PRO A 2 17.98 13.48 -22.09
C PRO A 2 16.73 14.23 -21.66
N GLN A 3 16.28 15.13 -22.54
CA GLN A 3 15.02 15.85 -22.41
C GLN A 3 13.92 14.89 -22.87
N HIS A 4 13.23 14.25 -21.91
CA HIS A 4 11.99 13.52 -22.20
C HIS A 4 10.87 14.52 -22.58
N PRO A 5 10.01 14.20 -23.57
CA PRO A 5 8.98 15.11 -24.04
C PRO A 5 7.96 15.43 -22.94
N LEU A 6 7.59 16.70 -22.91
CA LEU A 6 6.75 17.40 -21.95
C LEU A 6 5.31 16.85 -21.91
N SER A 7 5.09 15.72 -21.24
CA SER A 7 3.76 15.40 -20.74
C SER A 7 3.56 16.16 -19.43
N THR A 8 2.52 16.97 -19.32
CA THR A 8 2.17 17.63 -18.06
C THR A 8 2.00 16.55 -16.99
N PRO A 9 2.72 16.62 -15.86
CA PRO A 9 2.58 15.62 -14.81
C PRO A 9 1.13 15.60 -14.29
N PRO A 10 0.62 14.44 -13.85
CA PRO A 10 -0.73 14.34 -13.32
C PRO A 10 -0.91 15.30 -12.12
N PRO A 11 -2.12 15.86 -11.92
CA PRO A 11 -2.38 16.74 -10.80
C PRO A 11 -2.17 16.00 -9.47
N VAL A 12 -1.50 16.65 -8.54
CA VAL A 12 -1.28 16.16 -7.17
C VAL A 12 -2.10 17.02 -6.22
N LEU A 13 -2.99 16.39 -5.46
CA LEU A 13 -3.98 17.04 -4.61
C LEU A 13 -3.49 17.13 -3.15
N GLY A 14 -4.14 18.00 -2.38
CA GLY A 14 -3.81 18.27 -0.98
C GLY A 14 -2.83 19.44 -0.80
N PRO A 15 -2.43 19.73 0.46
CA PRO A 15 -1.58 20.86 0.81
C PRO A 15 -0.10 20.63 0.42
N VAL A 16 0.17 20.64 -0.89
CA VAL A 16 1.54 20.60 -1.46
C VAL A 16 2.29 21.89 -1.20
N VAL A 17 3.60 21.80 -0.96
CA VAL A 17 4.46 22.97 -0.68
C VAL A 17 5.41 23.32 -1.82
N ASP A 18 5.56 22.42 -2.79
CA ASP A 18 6.38 22.62 -3.98
C ASP A 18 5.88 21.78 -5.17
N GLY A 19 6.57 21.89 -6.31
CA GLY A 19 6.29 21.10 -7.51
C GLY A 19 6.86 19.68 -7.50
N GLN A 20 7.52 19.25 -6.42
CA GLN A 20 8.11 17.92 -6.26
C GLN A 20 7.32 17.06 -5.29
N THR A 21 6.02 17.32 -5.17
CA THR A 21 5.04 16.59 -4.37
C THR A 21 5.24 16.61 -2.86
N ARG A 22 6.17 17.42 -2.31
CA ARG A 22 6.28 17.56 -0.85
C ARG A 22 5.02 18.21 -0.30
N CYS A 23 4.67 17.89 0.95
CA CYS A 23 3.47 18.43 1.59
C CYS A 23 3.75 18.99 2.97
N VAL A 24 2.76 19.65 3.57
CA VAL A 24 2.87 20.20 4.94
C VAL A 24 3.14 19.13 6.00
N HIS A 25 2.78 17.87 5.75
CA HIS A 25 3.00 16.74 6.67
C HIS A 25 4.42 16.16 6.59
N TYR A 26 4.94 16.00 5.36
CA TYR A 26 6.25 15.40 5.07
C TYR A 26 6.98 16.25 4.00
N ARG A 27 8.13 16.81 4.38
CA ARG A 27 8.81 17.88 3.62
C ARG A 27 10.34 17.81 3.66
N THR A 28 10.90 16.64 3.92
CA THR A 28 12.31 16.38 3.72
C THR A 28 12.63 16.38 2.22
N GLU A 29 13.91 16.49 1.87
CA GLU A 29 14.34 16.44 0.47
C GLU A 29 13.97 15.11 -0.22
N LEU A 30 13.73 14.05 0.56
CA LEU A 30 13.40 12.71 0.10
C LEU A 30 11.88 12.45 -0.04
N ASP A 31 11.03 13.36 0.44
CA ASP A 31 9.56 13.23 0.40
C ASP A 31 8.98 13.61 -0.98
N ILE A 32 9.57 13.03 -2.04
CA ILE A 32 9.35 13.38 -3.44
C ILE A 32 8.49 12.37 -4.20
N VAL A 33 7.61 11.67 -3.49
CA VAL A 33 6.64 10.75 -4.10
C VAL A 33 5.22 11.22 -3.85
N ALA A 34 4.35 11.03 -4.84
CA ALA A 34 2.91 11.04 -4.66
C ALA A 34 2.34 9.67 -4.99
N ILE A 35 1.36 9.22 -4.19
CA ILE A 35 0.72 7.93 -4.33
C ILE A 35 -0.65 8.14 -4.98
N ARG A 36 -0.94 7.35 -6.01
CA ARG A 36 -2.29 7.22 -6.56
C ARG A 36 -3.11 6.34 -5.62
N PHE A 37 -4.21 6.84 -5.09
CA PHE A 37 -5.02 6.06 -4.14
C PHE A 37 -5.98 5.13 -4.86
N ALA A 38 -6.14 3.90 -4.37
CA ALA A 38 -6.98 2.89 -5.03
C ALA A 38 -8.47 3.26 -5.02
N CYS A 39 -8.93 4.00 -4.01
CA CYS A 39 -10.34 4.37 -3.86
C CYS A 39 -10.84 5.38 -4.91
N CYS A 40 -9.99 6.32 -5.35
CA CYS A 40 -10.40 7.41 -6.26
C CYS A 40 -9.54 7.53 -7.52
N GLY A 41 -8.32 6.98 -7.52
CA GLY A 41 -7.41 7.11 -8.64
C GLY A 41 -6.72 8.47 -8.75
N ASP A 42 -6.80 9.32 -7.72
CA ASP A 42 -6.10 10.61 -7.64
C ASP A 42 -4.77 10.49 -6.91
N TYR A 43 -3.84 11.41 -7.20
CA TYR A 43 -2.53 11.47 -6.55
C TYR A 43 -2.53 12.37 -5.33
N TYR A 44 -1.98 11.87 -4.24
CA TYR A 44 -1.73 12.64 -3.01
C TYR A 44 -0.30 12.39 -2.52
N PRO A 45 0.36 13.39 -1.92
CA PRO A 45 1.69 13.22 -1.32
C PRO A 45 1.74 12.16 -0.22
N CYS A 46 0.65 12.03 0.56
CA CYS A 46 0.57 11.08 1.67
C CYS A 46 -0.89 10.83 2.11
N HIS A 47 -1.08 9.83 2.98
CA HIS A 47 -2.37 9.47 3.56
C HIS A 47 -3.05 10.60 4.34
N LEU A 48 -2.28 11.47 5.01
CA LEU A 48 -2.85 12.61 5.74
C LEU A 48 -3.43 13.66 4.78
N CYS A 49 -2.72 13.96 3.68
CA CYS A 49 -3.25 14.84 2.64
C CYS A 49 -4.54 14.29 2.04
N HIS A 50 -4.61 12.99 1.76
CA HIS A 50 -5.83 12.34 1.29
C HIS A 50 -6.96 12.46 2.32
N ALA A 51 -6.71 12.09 3.58
CA ALA A 51 -7.71 12.12 4.64
C ALA A 51 -8.29 13.52 4.87
N GLU A 52 -7.49 14.57 4.67
CA GLU A 52 -7.91 15.96 4.82
C GLU A 52 -8.84 16.44 3.69
N VAL A 53 -8.56 16.06 2.44
CA VAL A 53 -9.21 16.72 1.29
C VAL A 53 -10.09 15.82 0.42
N ALA A 54 -9.94 14.48 0.49
CA ALA A 54 -10.66 13.56 -0.39
C ALA A 54 -12.13 13.37 -0.01
N GLY A 55 -12.50 13.65 1.25
CA GLY A 55 -13.88 13.52 1.73
C GLY A 55 -14.38 12.08 1.87
N HIS A 56 -13.48 11.09 1.78
CA HIS A 56 -13.77 9.67 1.96
C HIS A 56 -12.55 8.93 2.52
N ASP A 57 -12.79 7.74 3.07
CA ASP A 57 -11.73 6.87 3.58
C ASP A 57 -10.87 6.28 2.45
N SER A 58 -9.59 6.03 2.75
CA SER A 58 -8.67 5.38 1.81
C SER A 58 -8.83 3.86 1.81
N SER A 59 -8.66 3.24 0.64
CA SER A 59 -8.45 1.80 0.51
C SER A 59 -7.03 1.55 0.00
N PRO A 60 -6.29 0.57 0.56
CA PRO A 60 -5.04 0.14 -0.03
C PRO A 60 -5.28 -0.53 -1.38
N TRP A 61 -4.27 -0.51 -2.25
CA TRP A 61 -4.26 -1.32 -3.46
C TRP A 61 -4.13 -2.80 -3.10
N PRO A 62 -4.93 -3.68 -3.73
CA PRO A 62 -4.86 -5.11 -3.48
C PRO A 62 -3.57 -5.71 -4.06
N ILE A 63 -3.12 -6.83 -3.51
CA ILE A 63 -1.89 -7.51 -3.92
C ILE A 63 -1.89 -7.84 -5.43
N GLU A 64 -3.04 -8.23 -5.96
CA GLU A 64 -3.22 -8.60 -7.36
C GLU A 64 -3.04 -7.40 -8.32
N ALA A 65 -3.14 -6.17 -7.81
CA ALA A 65 -3.01 -4.95 -8.59
C ALA A 65 -1.61 -4.32 -8.52
N ARG A 66 -0.58 -5.04 -8.05
CA ARG A 66 0.78 -4.50 -7.89
C ARG A 66 1.46 -4.04 -9.19
N SER A 67 0.96 -4.45 -10.35
CA SER A 67 1.42 -3.95 -11.65
C SER A 67 0.87 -2.55 -11.98
N ALA A 68 -0.08 -2.02 -11.21
CA ALA A 68 -0.63 -0.69 -11.42
C ALA A 68 0.44 0.40 -11.22
N ARG A 69 0.48 1.36 -12.16
CA ARG A 69 1.32 2.56 -12.05
C ARG A 69 0.66 3.54 -11.09
N ALA A 70 1.18 3.56 -9.86
CA ALA A 70 0.54 4.23 -8.73
C ALA A 70 1.49 5.06 -7.89
N VAL A 71 2.77 5.16 -8.27
CA VAL A 71 3.75 5.97 -7.54
C VAL A 71 4.41 6.95 -8.50
N LEU A 72 4.12 8.24 -8.31
CA LEU A 72 4.67 9.33 -9.10
C LEU A 72 5.96 9.85 -8.44
N CYS A 73 7.05 9.92 -9.21
CA CYS A 73 8.24 10.66 -8.80
C CYS A 73 8.04 12.16 -9.03
N GLY A 74 8.03 12.97 -7.97
CA GLY A 74 7.90 14.42 -8.05
C GLY A 74 9.07 15.14 -8.73
N VAL A 75 10.23 14.50 -8.89
CA VAL A 75 11.40 15.13 -9.53
C VAL A 75 11.32 15.06 -11.06
N CYS A 76 11.02 13.89 -11.62
CA CYS A 76 11.00 13.69 -13.07
C CYS A 76 9.62 13.44 -13.66
N GLY A 77 8.60 13.26 -12.83
CA GLY A 77 7.23 12.97 -13.26
C GLY A 77 7.00 11.53 -13.73
N ASP A 78 7.99 10.64 -13.62
CA ASP A 78 7.82 9.24 -14.01
C ASP A 78 6.91 8.49 -13.02
N GLU A 79 6.07 7.61 -13.55
CA GLU A 79 5.19 6.77 -12.76
C GLU A 79 5.74 5.36 -12.68
N LEU A 80 6.00 4.88 -11.46
CA LEU A 80 6.42 3.53 -11.17
C LEU A 80 5.20 2.65 -10.88
N SER A 81 5.29 1.37 -11.22
CA SER A 81 4.37 0.38 -10.66
C SER A 81 4.60 0.21 -9.16
N ILE A 82 3.56 -0.27 -8.45
CA ILE A 82 3.66 -0.58 -7.02
C ILE A 82 4.77 -1.61 -6.77
N ALA A 83 4.84 -2.67 -7.59
CA ALA A 83 5.88 -3.68 -7.49
C ALA A 83 7.29 -3.08 -7.60
N GLU A 84 7.54 -2.25 -8.62
CA GLU A 84 8.85 -1.59 -8.80
C GLU A 84 9.19 -0.67 -7.62
N TYR A 85 8.24 0.16 -7.18
CA TYR A 85 8.47 1.08 -6.06
C TYR A 85 8.88 0.36 -4.77
N LEU A 86 8.28 -0.80 -4.49
CA LEU A 86 8.59 -1.59 -3.29
C LEU A 86 9.99 -2.23 -3.33
N GLU A 87 10.64 -2.32 -4.50
CA GLU A 87 11.94 -2.96 -4.68
C GLU A 87 13.11 -1.96 -4.83
N VAL A 88 12.83 -0.66 -4.95
CA VAL A 88 13.84 0.37 -5.20
C VAL A 88 13.93 1.39 -4.06
N THR A 89 15.12 1.98 -3.90
CA THR A 89 15.38 3.06 -2.92
C THR A 89 15.50 4.44 -3.58
N ALA A 90 15.46 4.49 -4.91
CA ALA A 90 15.55 5.71 -5.70
C ALA A 90 14.76 5.53 -7.01
N CYS A 91 14.37 6.64 -7.63
CA CYS A 91 13.69 6.62 -8.92
C CYS A 91 14.59 5.99 -10.00
N PRO A 92 14.17 4.91 -10.69
CA PRO A 92 14.96 4.30 -11.77
C PRO A 92 15.23 5.24 -12.95
N SER A 93 14.34 6.21 -13.17
CA SER A 93 14.41 7.14 -14.30
C SER A 93 15.37 8.32 -14.06
N CYS A 94 15.41 8.87 -12.84
CA CYS A 94 16.20 10.08 -12.54
C CYS A 94 17.20 9.93 -11.38
N ALA A 95 17.29 8.76 -10.76
CA ALA A 95 18.17 8.44 -9.63
C ALA A 95 17.96 9.27 -8.36
N SER A 96 16.87 10.04 -8.25
CA SER A 96 16.55 10.77 -7.02
C SER A 96 16.13 9.80 -5.92
N SER A 97 16.74 9.93 -4.74
CA SER A 97 16.50 9.06 -3.58
C SER A 97 15.08 9.23 -3.02
N PHE A 98 14.45 8.11 -2.68
CA PHE A 98 13.18 8.10 -1.96
C PHE A 98 13.39 8.03 -0.45
N ASN A 99 12.42 8.53 0.31
CA ASN A 99 12.48 8.46 1.76
C ASN A 99 12.30 7.01 2.24
N PRO A 100 13.30 6.38 2.91
CA PRO A 100 13.15 5.02 3.43
C PRO A 100 12.06 4.92 4.51
N GLY A 101 11.73 6.04 5.18
CA GLY A 101 10.61 6.12 6.12
C GLY A 101 9.25 5.88 5.47
N CYS A 102 9.10 6.05 4.15
CA CYS A 102 7.85 5.74 3.44
C CYS A 102 7.46 4.26 3.58
N ALA A 103 8.43 3.35 3.74
CA ALA A 103 8.17 1.93 3.94
C ALA A 103 7.34 1.65 5.21
N LEU A 104 7.48 2.47 6.25
CA LEU A 104 6.68 2.35 7.49
C LEU A 104 5.18 2.57 7.24
N HIS A 105 4.84 3.29 6.17
CA HIS A 105 3.47 3.62 5.80
C HIS A 105 2.95 2.78 4.63
N ALA A 106 3.73 1.82 4.10
CA ALA A 106 3.37 1.06 2.91
C ALA A 106 2.00 0.39 3.05
N HIS A 107 1.69 -0.16 4.23
CA HIS A 107 0.42 -0.81 4.55
C HIS A 107 -0.82 0.12 4.46
N LEU A 108 -0.64 1.44 4.50
CA LEU A 108 -1.73 2.42 4.32
C LEU A 108 -2.09 2.60 2.84
N TYR A 109 -1.19 2.23 1.93
CA TYR A 109 -1.35 2.43 0.48
C TYR A 109 -1.48 1.12 -0.28
N PHE A 110 -0.83 0.07 0.19
CA PHE A 110 -0.67 -1.20 -0.51
C PHE A 110 -0.89 -2.34 0.47
N GLU A 111 -1.62 -3.36 0.03
CA GLU A 111 -1.62 -4.63 0.73
C GLU A 111 -0.22 -5.25 0.67
N VAL A 112 0.28 -5.58 1.85
CA VAL A 112 1.52 -6.33 2.02
C VAL A 112 1.15 -7.76 2.36
N GLU A 113 1.74 -8.73 1.64
CA GLU A 113 1.63 -10.15 2.01
C GLU A 113 1.92 -10.28 3.51
N PRO A 114 1.10 -11.02 4.27
CA PRO A 114 1.44 -11.32 5.65
C PRO A 114 2.79 -12.03 5.64
N SER A 115 3.81 -11.38 6.23
CA SER A 115 5.14 -11.95 6.36
C SER A 115 5.01 -13.34 6.97
N SER A 116 5.32 -14.37 6.19
CA SER A 116 5.19 -15.76 6.61
C SER A 116 6.25 -16.09 7.66
N ARG A 117 5.98 -15.70 8.92
CA ARG A 117 6.50 -16.26 10.17
C ARG A 117 5.78 -15.62 11.38
N GLU A 118 4.62 -16.16 11.72
CA GLU A 118 4.30 -16.78 13.03
C GLU A 118 2.79 -17.03 13.13
N GLY A 119 2.41 -18.31 13.32
CA GLY A 119 1.07 -18.66 13.81
C GLY A 119 0.14 -19.49 12.92
N ALA A 120 0.63 -20.47 12.17
CA ALA A 120 -0.23 -21.61 11.81
C ALA A 120 -0.36 -22.54 13.02
N LEU A 121 -1.52 -22.55 13.68
CA LEU A 121 -1.98 -23.74 14.39
C LEU A 121 -3.18 -24.30 13.62
N PRO A 122 -3.11 -25.53 13.09
CA PRO A 122 -4.30 -26.19 12.59
C PRO A 122 -5.15 -26.60 13.81
N VAL A 123 -6.37 -26.07 13.91
CA VAL A 123 -7.41 -26.74 14.72
C VAL A 123 -7.75 -28.04 14.00
N VAL A 124 -7.10 -29.11 14.42
CA VAL A 124 -7.57 -30.48 14.23
C VAL A 124 -8.73 -30.69 15.20
N THR A 125 -9.97 -30.43 14.76
CA THR A 125 -11.14 -30.96 15.45
C THR A 125 -11.22 -32.45 15.16
N THR A 126 -10.70 -33.26 16.08
CA THR A 126 -10.96 -34.69 16.11
C THR A 126 -12.46 -34.92 16.33
N VAL A 127 -13.10 -35.59 15.37
CA VAL A 127 -14.40 -36.22 15.58
C VAL A 127 -14.23 -37.35 16.58
N SER A 128 -14.59 -37.10 17.84
CA SER A 128 -14.72 -38.16 18.85
C SER A 128 -16.13 -38.76 18.75
N ALA A 129 -16.20 -39.92 18.09
CA ALA A 129 -17.29 -40.86 18.26
C ALA A 129 -17.16 -41.54 19.64
N ALA A 130 -18.13 -41.32 20.53
CA ALA A 130 -18.30 -42.11 21.73
C ALA A 130 -19.64 -42.86 21.65
N ARG A 131 -19.53 -44.18 21.83
CA ARG A 131 -20.58 -45.19 21.68
C ARG A 131 -21.51 -45.19 22.91
N SER A 132 -22.74 -45.62 22.65
CA SER A 132 -23.86 -45.82 23.57
C SER A 132 -23.53 -46.62 24.84
N PRO A 133 -24.34 -46.45 25.91
CA PRO A 133 -24.69 -47.54 26.77
C PRO A 133 -26.23 -47.70 26.82
N THR A 134 -26.75 -48.79 26.24
CA THR A 134 -28.11 -49.26 26.55
C THR A 134 -27.96 -50.56 27.33
N ALA A 135 -28.21 -50.49 28.64
CA ALA A 135 -28.37 -51.66 29.49
C ALA A 135 -29.81 -52.17 29.39
N PRO A 136 -30.04 -53.49 29.25
CA PRO A 136 -31.33 -54.07 29.58
C PRO A 136 -31.22 -54.90 30.85
N SER A 137 -32.03 -54.58 31.86
CA SER A 137 -32.53 -55.55 32.85
C SER A 137 -33.61 -54.89 33.71
N SER A 138 -34.84 -55.40 33.63
CA SER A 138 -35.70 -55.73 34.79
C SER A 138 -36.96 -56.43 34.30
N SER A 139 -37.11 -57.65 34.80
CA SER A 139 -38.25 -58.53 34.70
C SER A 139 -39.51 -57.95 35.37
N THR A 140 -40.68 -58.27 34.84
CA THR A 140 -41.85 -58.79 35.57
C THR A 140 -42.74 -59.53 34.57
#